data_AF-A0AAW7CB41-F1
#
_entry.id   AF-A0AAW7CB41-F1
#
_cell.length_a   1.000
_cell.length_b   1.000
_cell.length_c   1.000
_cell.angle_alpha   90.00
_cell.angle_beta   90.00
_cell.angle_gamma   90.00
#
_symmetry.space_group_name_H-M   'P 1'
#
loop_
_entity.id
_entity.type
_entity.pdbx_description
1 polymer ?
#
loop_
_entity_poly.entity_id
_entity_poly.type
_entity_poly.pdbx_seq_one_letter_code
_entity_poly.pdbx_strand_id
1 'polypeptide(L)'
;MEIDIKPAALSQFKQIEFQEGEGIRIEAVFVGSCTIAAEHSLKIDHKREDDDLFTVYGIPLLVSKASQKQLGEKVIIDYNPNKGYKLSSDQEVYQYNLDLTRAE
;
A
#
# COMPACT_ATOMS: atom_id res chain seq x y z
N MET A 1 11.81 4.97 -2.84
CA MET A 1 11.06 3.92 -3.56
C MET A 1 10.23 4.56 -4.67
N GLU A 2 9.90 3.81 -5.70
CA GLU A 2 8.92 4.13 -6.75
C GLU A 2 7.60 3.42 -6.44
N ILE A 3 6.46 4.05 -6.74
CA ILE A 3 5.14 3.42 -6.61
C ILE A 3 4.38 3.55 -7.93
N ASP A 4 4.00 2.41 -8.51
CA ASP A 4 3.20 2.30 -9.72
C ASP A 4 1.78 1.82 -9.37
N ILE A 5 0.77 2.60 -9.77
CA ILE A 5 -0.64 2.26 -9.57
C ILE A 5 -1.22 1.84 -10.92
N LYS A 6 -1.61 0.57 -11.04
CA LYS A 6 -2.25 0.07 -12.25
C LYS A 6 -3.63 0.69 -12.44
N PRO A 7 -4.13 0.78 -13.69
CA PRO A 7 -5.37 1.49 -14.00
C PRO A 7 -6.60 1.02 -13.19
N ALA A 8 -6.69 -0.28 -12.89
CA ALA A 8 -7.78 -0.84 -12.10
C ALA A 8 -7.76 -0.33 -10.64
N ALA A 9 -6.60 -0.37 -9.99
CA ALA A 9 -6.43 0.17 -8.63
C ALA A 9 -6.64 1.68 -8.59
N LEU A 10 -6.10 2.41 -9.57
CA LEU A 10 -6.28 3.86 -9.68
C LEU A 10 -7.75 4.25 -9.78
N SER A 11 -8.54 3.46 -10.53
CA SER A 11 -9.98 3.69 -10.67
C SER A 11 -10.73 3.49 -9.35
N GLN A 12 -10.28 2.58 -8.49
CA GLN A 12 -10.85 2.42 -7.14
C GLN A 12 -10.42 3.57 -6.23
N PHE A 13 -9.14 3.94 -6.24
CA PHE A 13 -8.62 5.00 -5.36
C PHE A 13 -9.23 6.36 -5.64
N LYS A 14 -9.55 6.67 -6.89
CA LYS A 14 -10.25 7.91 -7.28
C LYS A 14 -11.68 8.04 -6.74
N GLN A 15 -12.26 6.96 -6.22
CA GLN A 15 -13.60 6.99 -5.61
C GLN A 15 -13.55 7.31 -4.11
N ILE A 16 -12.35 7.42 -3.54
CA ILE A 16 -12.15 7.64 -2.12
C ILE A 16 -12.08 9.14 -1.85
N GLU A 17 -12.93 9.60 -0.93
CA GLU A 17 -12.78 10.91 -0.31
C GLU A 17 -11.87 10.78 0.91
N PHE A 18 -10.68 11.38 0.82
CA PHE A 18 -9.71 11.45 1.91
C PHE A 18 -10.03 12.64 2.81
N GLN A 19 -9.97 12.44 4.11
CA GLN A 19 -9.97 13.52 5.09
C GLN A 19 -8.61 14.24 5.12
N GLU A 20 -8.54 15.36 5.82
CA GLU A 20 -7.30 16.11 5.95
C GLU A 20 -6.20 15.24 6.59
N GLY A 21 -5.08 15.09 5.89
CA GLY A 21 -3.96 14.28 6.35
C GLY A 21 -4.11 12.76 6.11
N GLU A 22 -5.23 12.30 5.54
CA GLU A 22 -5.40 10.90 5.15
C GLU A 22 -4.68 10.56 3.83
N GLY A 23 -4.32 9.29 3.72
CA GLY A 23 -3.91 8.67 2.47
C GLY A 23 -3.97 7.15 2.56
N ILE A 24 -3.61 6.49 1.45
CA ILE A 24 -3.54 5.03 1.44
C ILE A 24 -2.18 4.62 2.00
N ARG A 25 -2.21 4.04 3.20
CA ARG A 25 -1.07 3.45 3.85
C ARG A 25 -0.74 2.09 3.25
N ILE A 26 0.52 1.91 2.86
CA ILE A 26 1.09 0.63 2.44
C ILE A 26 1.97 0.12 3.57
N GLU A 27 1.58 -1.00 4.17
CA GLU A 27 2.33 -1.61 5.27
C GLU A 27 3.04 -2.87 4.80
N ALA A 28 4.28 -3.01 5.25
CA ALA A 28 5.04 -4.25 5.27
C ALA A 28 5.71 -4.33 6.65
N VAL A 29 5.12 -5.15 7.53
CA VAL A 29 5.53 -5.26 8.93
C VAL A 29 6.19 -6.62 9.13
N PHE A 30 7.39 -6.62 9.70
CA PHE A 30 8.06 -7.86 10.06
C PHE A 30 7.32 -8.52 11.24
N VAL A 31 6.70 -9.68 11.00
CA VAL A 31 5.90 -10.41 12.01
C VAL A 31 6.59 -11.66 12.56
N GLY A 32 7.81 -11.94 12.12
CA GLY A 32 8.76 -12.83 12.78
C GLY A 32 8.20 -14.12 13.38
N SER A 33 7.76 -15.06 12.56
CA SER A 33 7.77 -16.49 12.92
C SER A 33 7.97 -17.34 11.66
N CYS A 34 8.52 -18.54 11.83
CA CYS A 34 9.43 -19.29 10.94
C CYS A 34 9.05 -19.56 9.45
N THR A 35 8.05 -18.89 8.87
CA THR A 35 7.66 -19.05 7.46
C THR A 35 7.26 -17.75 6.75
N ILE A 36 6.95 -16.66 7.45
CA ILE A 36 6.53 -15.37 6.84
C ILE A 36 7.48 -14.26 7.28
N ALA A 37 8.17 -13.66 6.31
CA ALA A 37 9.14 -12.60 6.56
C ALA A 37 8.47 -11.24 6.84
N ALA A 38 7.33 -10.94 6.22
CA ALA A 38 6.58 -9.72 6.46
C ALA A 38 5.08 -9.91 6.18
N GLU A 39 4.24 -9.30 6.99
CA GLU A 39 2.81 -9.14 6.76
C GLU A 39 2.57 -7.83 6.00
N HIS A 40 1.73 -7.90 4.96
CA HIS A 40 1.44 -6.75 4.10
C HIS A 40 -0.01 -6.32 4.26
N SER A 41 -0.26 -5.01 4.26
CA SER A 41 -1.61 -4.46 4.36
C SER A 41 -1.78 -3.17 3.55
N LEU A 42 -3.03 -2.88 3.17
CA LEU A 42 -3.44 -1.59 2.61
C LEU A 42 -4.57 -1.02 3.46
N LYS A 43 -4.45 0.24 3.89
CA LYS A 43 -5.45 0.91 4.71
C LYS A 43 -5.57 2.37 4.32
N ILE A 44 -6.72 2.99 4.54
CA ILE A 44 -6.84 4.45 4.56
C ILE A 44 -6.52 4.89 5.98
N ASP A 45 -5.53 5.74 6.15
CA ASP A 45 -5.05 6.15 7.48
C ASP A 45 -4.46 7.56 7.42
N HIS A 46 -4.25 8.19 8.58
CA HIS A 46 -3.61 9.48 8.70
C HIS A 46 -2.09 9.35 8.61
N LYS A 47 -1.43 10.35 8.00
CA LYS A 47 0.03 10.45 7.94
C LYS A 47 0.61 10.50 9.36
N ARG A 48 1.62 9.66 9.61
CA ARG A 48 2.44 9.65 10.83
C ARG A 48 3.76 10.37 10.59
N GLU A 49 4.47 10.65 11.68
CA GLU A 49 5.74 11.38 11.64
C GLU A 49 6.80 10.64 10.81
N ASP A 50 6.85 9.31 10.90
CA ASP A 50 7.81 8.44 10.22
C ASP A 50 7.40 8.04 8.80
N ASP A 51 6.29 8.56 8.29
CA ASP A 51 5.85 8.32 6.92
C ASP A 51 6.48 9.29 5.93
N ASP A 52 6.87 8.74 4.79
CA ASP A 52 6.92 9.52 3.56
C ASP A 52 5.53 9.55 2.92
N LEU A 53 5.18 10.72 2.38
CA LEU A 53 4.00 10.94 1.54
C LEU A 53 4.43 10.93 0.08
N PHE A 54 3.88 10.01 -0.69
CA PHE A 54 4.02 9.96 -2.14
C PHE A 54 2.71 10.42 -2.77
N THR A 55 2.77 11.29 -3.77
CA THR A 55 1.60 11.70 -4.53
C THR A 55 1.70 11.13 -5.93
N VAL A 56 0.90 10.11 -6.23
CA VAL A 56 0.92 9.40 -7.51
C VAL A 56 -0.44 9.55 -8.17
N TYR A 57 -0.48 10.20 -9.35
CA TYR A 57 -1.73 10.58 -10.03
C TYR A 57 -2.71 11.37 -9.15
N GLY A 58 -2.18 12.16 -8.19
CA GLY A 58 -2.99 12.91 -7.22
C GLY A 58 -3.49 12.08 -6.03
N ILE A 59 -3.16 10.80 -5.94
CA ILE A 59 -3.52 9.94 -4.80
C ILE A 59 -2.44 10.03 -3.73
N PRO A 60 -2.77 10.38 -2.47
CA PRO A 60 -1.82 10.37 -1.36
C PRO A 60 -1.55 8.94 -0.91
N LEU A 61 -0.29 8.51 -0.96
CA LEU A 61 0.18 7.22 -0.46
C LEU A 61 1.15 7.43 0.69
N LEU A 62 0.96 6.68 1.77
CA LEU A 62 1.73 6.78 3.00
C LEU A 62 2.56 5.52 3.18
N VAL A 63 3.88 5.67 3.34
CA VAL A 63 4.76 4.52 3.60
C VAL A 63 5.78 4.86 4.68
N SER A 64 5.72 4.12 5.79
CA SER A 64 6.67 4.29 6.90
C SER A 64 8.08 3.92 6.47
N LYS A 65 9.10 4.53 7.08
CA LYS A 65 10.51 4.16 6.84
C LYS A 65 10.77 2.67 7.11
N ALA A 66 10.02 2.05 8.03
CA ALA A 66 10.14 0.63 8.33
C ALA A 66 9.61 -0.24 7.17
N SER A 67 8.43 0.07 6.64
CA SER A 67 7.85 -0.67 5.52
C SER A 67 8.64 -0.48 4.23
N GLN A 68 9.22 0.71 4.00
CA GLN A 68 10.11 0.95 2.86
C GLN A 68 11.32 0.01 2.83
N LYS A 69 11.86 -0.38 3.99
CA LYS A 69 12.98 -1.33 4.05
C LYS A 69 12.59 -2.75 3.62
N GLN A 70 11.30 -3.08 3.69
CA GLN A 70 10.77 -4.40 3.33
C GLN A 70 10.23 -4.43 1.88
N LEU A 71 9.66 -3.33 1.40
CA LEU A 71 8.97 -3.21 0.11
C LEU A 71 9.91 -3.03 -1.11
N GLY A 72 11.22 -3.03 -0.89
CA GLY A 72 12.22 -2.85 -1.94
C GLY A 72 12.16 -1.48 -2.63
N GLU A 73 12.75 -1.39 -3.82
CA GLU A 73 12.88 -0.11 -4.54
C GLU A 73 11.59 0.30 -5.25
N LYS A 74 10.72 -0.65 -5.62
CA LYS A 74 9.49 -0.40 -6.39
C LYS A 74 8.33 -1.25 -5.91
N VAL A 75 7.20 -0.58 -5.72
CA VAL A 75 5.91 -1.19 -5.37
C VAL A 75 4.91 -0.98 -6.50
N ILE A 76 4.17 -2.03 -6.83
CA ILE A 76 3.12 -2.05 -7.82
C ILE A 76 1.82 -2.41 -7.12
N ILE A 77 0.81 -1.55 -7.28
CA ILE A 77 -0.54 -1.77 -6.74
C ILE A 77 -1.49 -2.05 -7.90
N ASP A 78 -2.20 -3.16 -7.81
CA ASP A 78 -3.20 -3.57 -8.79
C ASP A 78 -4.48 -3.99 -8.08
N TYR A 79 -5.59 -4.07 -8.83
CA TYR A 79 -6.88 -4.43 -8.29
C TYR A 79 -7.61 -5.40 -9.21
N ASN A 80 -8.16 -6.46 -8.62
CA ASN A 80 -9.05 -7.37 -9.30
C ASN A 80 -10.38 -7.44 -8.54
N PRO A 81 -11.53 -7.21 -9.20
CA PRO A 81 -12.84 -7.23 -8.53
C PRO A 81 -13.16 -8.51 -7.77
N ASN A 82 -12.60 -9.65 -8.18
CA ASN A 82 -12.84 -10.96 -7.57
C ASN A 82 -11.78 -11.36 -6.53
N LYS A 83 -10.67 -10.61 -6.45
CA LYS A 83 -9.48 -10.96 -5.62
C LYS A 83 -8.91 -9.78 -4.84
N GLY A 84 -9.65 -8.69 -4.71
CA GLY A 84 -9.20 -7.48 -4.03
C GLY A 84 -7.93 -6.85 -4.64
N TYR A 85 -7.20 -6.13 -3.80
CA TYR A 85 -5.92 -5.52 -4.17
C TYR A 85 -4.78 -6.53 -4.15
N LYS A 86 -3.80 -6.28 -5.01
CA LYS A 86 -2.54 -7.02 -5.10
C LYS A 86 -1.39 -6.04 -4.91
N LEU A 87 -0.46 -6.40 -4.04
CA LEU A 87 0.80 -5.69 -3.83
C LEU A 87 1.95 -6.55 -4.36
N SER A 88 2.80 -5.98 -5.21
CA SER A 88 3.94 -6.69 -5.82
C SER A 88 5.10 -5.75 -6.12
N SER A 89 6.24 -6.29 -6.51
CA SER A 89 7.33 -5.57 -7.16
C SER A 89 7.55 -6.13 -8.58
N ASP A 90 8.62 -5.71 -9.25
CA ASP A 90 9.06 -6.33 -10.50
C ASP A 90 9.60 -7.76 -10.28
N GLN A 91 9.95 -8.15 -9.04
CA GLN A 91 10.60 -9.44 -8.73
C GLN A 91 9.63 -10.47 -8.14
N GLU A 92 8.67 -10.05 -7.32
CA GLU A 92 7.79 -10.96 -6.62
C GLU A 92 6.42 -10.36 -6.33
N VAL A 93 5.48 -11.22 -5.94
CA VAL A 93 4.19 -10.78 -5.41
C VAL A 93 4.24 -10.85 -3.90
N TYR A 94 4.02 -9.72 -3.24
CA TYR A 94 4.02 -9.61 -1.79
C TYR A 94 2.76 -10.19 -1.18
N GLN A 95 1.58 -9.81 -1.71
CA GLN A 95 0.30 -10.25 -1.17
C GLN A 95 -0.83 -10.08 -2.20
N TYR A 96 -1.79 -11.00 -2.17
CA TYR A 96 -3.08 -10.93 -2.87
C TYR A 96 -4.22 -10.74 -1.87
N ASN A 97 -5.43 -10.44 -2.36
CA ASN A 97 -6.64 -10.36 -1.55
C ASN A 97 -6.53 -9.36 -0.40
N LEU A 98 -5.81 -8.25 -0.65
CA LEU A 98 -5.80 -7.13 0.25
C LEU A 98 -7.12 -6.37 0.10
N ASP A 99 -7.76 -6.10 1.22
CA ASP A 99 -8.86 -5.14 1.28
C ASP A 99 -8.32 -3.74 1.54
N LEU A 100 -9.15 -2.73 1.27
CA LEU A 100 -8.86 -1.35 1.63
C LEU A 100 -9.96 -0.84 2.55
N THR A 101 -9.67 -0.80 3.83
CA THR A 101 -10.55 -0.26 4.86
C THR A 101 -9.89 0.94 5.53
N ARG A 102 -10.69 1.84 6.12
CA ARG A 102 -10.16 2.87 7.02
C ARG A 102 -9.62 2.20 8.28
N ALA A 103 -8.46 2.65 8.74
CA ALA A 103 -7.92 2.24 10.03
C ALA A 103 -8.89 2.66 11.16
N GLU A 104 -8.99 1.84 12.20
CA GLU A 104 -9.78 2.12 13.41
C GLU A 104 -9.09 3.13 14.34
#